data_AF-A0A8J8FWJ9-F1
#
_entry.id   AF-A0A8J8FWJ9-F1
#
_cell.length_a   1.000
_cell.length_b   1.000
_cell.length_c   1.000
_cell.angle_alpha   90.00
_cell.angle_beta   90.00
_cell.angle_gamma   90.00
#
_symmetry.space_group_name_H-M   'P 1'
#
loop_
_entity.id
_entity.type
_entity.pdbx_description
1 polymer ?
#
loop_
_entity_poly.entity_id
_entity_poly.type
_entity_poly.pdbx_seq_one_letter_code
_entity_poly.pdbx_strand_id
1 'polypeptide(L)'
;MTGWRLTVYGLIRQPEAKDGPIEDSLEKSSILRKQSIDTIICYSCRDVFIEKENVCDKCGAPKPNCIVCGLDLSPETDPSEKVIILPCCSVYVHTEHILEWLEIKELCPNCKQKITKEDLLSI
;
A
#
# COMPACT_ATOMS: atom_id res chain seq x y z
N MET A 1 -47.44 -45.84 -4.97
CA MET A 1 -48.58 -45.87 -5.90
C MET A 1 -48.77 -44.47 -6.48
N THR A 2 -48.49 -44.34 -7.78
CA THR A 2 -49.02 -43.39 -8.79
C THR A 2 -49.34 -41.93 -8.42
N GLY A 3 -48.77 -41.01 -9.22
CA GLY A 3 -49.31 -39.67 -9.47
C GLY A 3 -48.22 -38.67 -9.86
N TRP A 4 -47.51 -38.84 -10.98
CA TRP A 4 -47.86 -38.22 -12.28
C TRP A 4 -48.81 -37.02 -12.16
N ARG A 5 -48.25 -35.82 -12.26
CA ARG A 5 -49.02 -34.63 -12.60
C ARG A 5 -48.32 -33.90 -13.74
N LEU A 6 -48.89 -34.09 -14.93
CA LEU A 6 -48.59 -33.38 -16.15
C LEU A 6 -49.06 -31.94 -16.01
N THR A 7 -48.18 -30.98 -16.33
CA THR A 7 -48.60 -29.67 -16.84
C THR A 7 -48.04 -29.52 -18.24
N VAL A 8 -48.94 -29.71 -19.20
CA VAL A 8 -48.76 -29.33 -20.60
C VAL A 8 -49.08 -27.84 -20.66
N TYR A 9 -48.18 -27.01 -21.21
CA TYR A 9 -48.43 -25.85 -22.09
C TYR A 9 -47.18 -24.98 -22.15
N GLY A 10 -46.72 -24.69 -23.37
CA GLY A 10 -45.92 -23.49 -23.64
C GLY A 10 -44.53 -23.75 -24.21
N LEU A 11 -44.46 -23.96 -25.52
CA LEU A 11 -43.25 -23.76 -26.31
C LEU A 11 -42.68 -22.36 -26.07
N ILE A 12 -41.39 -22.26 -25.75
CA ILE A 12 -40.50 -21.27 -26.39
C ILE A 12 -39.18 -21.97 -26.72
N ARG A 13 -38.97 -22.19 -28.02
CA ARG A 13 -37.66 -22.46 -28.61
C ARG A 13 -36.80 -21.19 -28.45
N GLN A 14 -35.61 -21.30 -27.88
CA GLN A 14 -34.55 -20.33 -28.15
C GLN A 14 -33.61 -20.93 -29.20
N PRO A 15 -33.40 -20.25 -30.35
CA PRO A 15 -32.40 -20.65 -31.32
C PRO A 15 -31.04 -20.03 -31.00
N GLU A 16 -30.03 -20.88 -31.09
CA GLU A 16 -28.74 -20.70 -31.77
C GLU A 16 -28.09 -19.30 -31.72
N ALA A 17 -26.96 -19.19 -31.02
CA ALA A 17 -25.91 -18.29 -31.46
C ALA A 17 -24.49 -18.79 -31.12
N LYS A 18 -23.89 -19.43 -32.12
CA LYS A 18 -22.53 -19.17 -32.63
C LYS A 18 -21.36 -19.71 -31.81
N ASP A 19 -20.91 -20.89 -32.23
CA ASP A 19 -19.51 -21.31 -32.18
C ASP A 19 -18.61 -20.20 -32.73
N GLY A 20 -17.86 -19.57 -31.83
CA GLY A 20 -16.73 -18.70 -32.19
C GLY A 20 -15.50 -19.55 -32.49
N PRO A 21 -14.69 -19.18 -33.49
CA PRO A 21 -13.50 -19.92 -33.89
C PRO A 21 -12.44 -19.93 -32.79
N ILE A 22 -11.86 -21.11 -32.62
CA ILE A 22 -10.73 -21.44 -31.76
C ILE A 22 -9.46 -21.22 -32.57
N GLU A 23 -8.99 -19.99 -32.66
CA GLU A 23 -7.67 -19.64 -33.19
C GLU A 23 -7.30 -18.30 -32.53
N ASP A 24 -6.09 -17.96 -32.17
CA ASP A 24 -4.77 -18.58 -32.09
C ASP A 24 -3.92 -17.41 -31.56
N SER A 25 -2.78 -17.69 -30.93
CA SER A 25 -1.72 -16.69 -30.78
C SER A 25 -2.07 -15.36 -30.08
N LEU A 26 -1.96 -15.36 -28.75
CA LEU A 26 -1.46 -14.16 -28.05
C LEU A 26 -0.04 -14.41 -27.55
N GLU A 27 0.85 -14.77 -28.48
CA GLU A 27 2.27 -14.59 -28.26
C GLU A 27 2.71 -13.30 -28.96
N LYS A 28 3.44 -12.48 -28.19
CA LYS A 28 4.24 -11.32 -28.59
C LYS A 28 3.50 -10.02 -28.92
N SER A 29 3.49 -9.13 -27.93
CA SER A 29 4.37 -7.94 -28.03
C SER A 29 4.34 -7.09 -26.75
N SER A 30 5.45 -7.15 -26.01
CA SER A 30 6.15 -5.95 -25.54
C SER A 30 5.35 -4.86 -24.81
N ILE A 31 4.73 -5.19 -23.67
CA ILE A 31 4.43 -4.19 -22.63
C ILE A 31 4.86 -4.76 -21.27
N LEU A 32 6.16 -5.04 -21.11
CA LEU A 32 6.75 -5.06 -19.78
C LEU A 32 6.88 -3.60 -19.36
N ARG A 33 5.75 -2.96 -19.01
CA ARG A 33 5.80 -1.88 -18.02
C ARG A 33 6.44 -2.54 -16.82
N LYS A 34 7.70 -2.21 -16.53
CA LYS A 34 8.29 -2.43 -15.22
C LYS A 34 7.29 -1.83 -14.23
N GLN A 35 6.42 -2.66 -13.68
CA GLN A 35 5.66 -2.30 -12.51
C GLN A 35 6.72 -2.40 -11.41
N SER A 36 7.36 -1.28 -11.11
CA SER A 36 8.05 -1.13 -9.85
C SER A 36 7.02 -1.50 -8.79
N ILE A 37 7.28 -2.59 -8.09
CA ILE A 37 6.48 -2.95 -6.94
C ILE A 37 7.08 -2.11 -5.84
N ASP A 38 6.36 -1.06 -5.44
CA ASP A 38 6.77 -0.21 -4.33
C ASP A 38 6.76 -1.06 -3.07
N THR A 39 7.94 -1.36 -2.57
CA THR A 39 8.14 -2.19 -1.38
C THR A 39 8.50 -1.32 -0.19
N ILE A 40 7.80 -1.52 0.93
CA ILE A 40 8.01 -0.79 2.18
C ILE A 40 8.44 -1.76 3.27
N ILE A 41 9.27 -1.28 4.19
CA ILE A 41 9.73 -2.04 5.34
C ILE A 41 8.78 -1.81 6.51
N CYS A 42 8.25 -2.88 7.09
CA CYS A 42 7.51 -2.82 8.34
C CYS A 42 8.48 -2.62 9.51
N TYR A 43 8.34 -1.54 10.27
CA TYR A 43 9.22 -1.28 11.42
C TYR A 43 8.91 -2.11 12.67
N SER A 44 7.77 -2.81 12.70
CA SER A 44 7.40 -3.71 13.82
C SER A 44 8.01 -5.10 13.67
N CYS A 45 8.00 -5.69 12.47
CA CYS A 45 8.54 -7.03 12.22
C CYS A 45 9.78 -7.07 11.32
N ARG A 46 10.19 -5.93 10.74
CA ARG A 46 11.27 -5.78 9.75
C ARG A 46 11.05 -6.57 8.46
N ASP A 47 9.80 -6.97 8.19
CA ASP A 47 9.46 -7.62 6.93
C ASP A 47 9.17 -6.59 5.84
N VAL A 48 9.35 -6.98 4.60
CA VAL A 48 9.10 -6.13 3.43
C VAL A 48 7.74 -6.48 2.85
N PHE A 49 6.87 -5.50 2.67
CA PHE A 49 5.52 -5.70 2.12
C PHE A 49 5.22 -4.67 1.03
N ILE A 50 4.13 -4.90 0.29
CA ILE A 50 3.80 -4.12 -0.90
C ILE A 50 3.06 -2.85 -0.46
N GLU A 51 3.40 -1.70 -1.04
CA GLU A 51 2.81 -0.40 -0.71
C GLU A 51 1.27 -0.36 -0.80
N LYS A 52 0.70 -1.19 -1.69
CA LYS A 52 -0.76 -1.36 -1.83
C LYS A 52 -1.44 -1.80 -0.55
N GLU A 53 -0.71 -2.43 0.36
CA GLU A 53 -1.23 -2.96 1.61
C GLU A 53 -1.03 -1.91 2.71
N ASN A 54 -2.10 -1.60 3.45
CA ASN A 54 -2.05 -0.62 4.55
C ASN A 54 -1.63 -1.24 5.88
N VAL A 55 -1.49 -2.57 5.90
CA VAL A 55 -1.13 -3.36 7.08
C VAL A 55 -0.12 -4.41 6.65
N CYS A 56 0.85 -4.69 7.50
CA CYS A 56 1.81 -5.75 7.26
C CYS A 56 1.15 -7.13 7.44
N ASP A 57 1.22 -8.00 6.43
CA ASP A 57 0.67 -9.37 6.50
C ASP A 57 1.20 -10.21 7.66
N LYS A 58 2.45 -9.96 8.05
CA LYS A 58 3.14 -10.76 9.07
C LYS A 58 2.78 -10.41 10.49
N CYS A 59 2.60 -9.13 10.80
CA CYS A 59 2.38 -8.67 12.17
C CYS A 59 1.10 -7.87 12.36
N GLY A 60 0.39 -7.52 11.29
CA GLY A 60 -0.79 -6.67 11.33
C GLY A 60 -0.50 -5.20 11.68
N ALA A 61 0.78 -4.79 11.76
CA ALA A 61 1.12 -3.42 12.04
C ALA A 61 0.71 -2.51 10.87
N PRO A 62 0.20 -1.29 11.13
CA PRO A 62 -0.14 -0.36 10.08
C PRO A 62 1.10 0.12 9.32
N LYS A 63 0.86 0.57 8.09
CA LYS A 63 1.87 1.21 7.25
C LYS A 63 2.49 2.41 7.98
N PRO A 64 3.83 2.55 7.96
CA PRO A 64 4.48 3.64 8.67
C PRO A 64 4.29 4.95 7.90
N ASN A 65 3.77 5.95 8.61
CA ASN A 65 3.53 7.28 8.10
C ASN A 65 4.32 8.35 8.87
N CYS A 66 4.57 9.46 8.20
CA CYS A 66 5.14 10.66 8.78
C CYS A 66 4.13 11.31 9.72
N ILE A 67 4.48 11.55 10.98
CA ILE A 67 3.55 12.14 11.95
C ILE A 67 3.24 13.62 11.71
N VAL A 68 4.05 14.29 10.89
CA VAL A 68 3.92 15.73 10.64
C VAL A 68 3.03 15.97 9.42
N CYS A 69 3.30 15.29 8.29
CA CYS A 69 2.49 15.45 7.07
C CYS A 69 1.39 14.39 6.91
N GLY A 70 1.46 13.28 7.66
CA GLY A 70 0.51 12.17 7.55
C GLY A 70 0.70 11.28 6.32
N LEU A 71 1.71 11.54 5.50
CA LEU A 71 2.01 10.77 4.29
C LEU A 71 2.84 9.52 4.61
N ASP A 72 2.75 8.54 3.72
CA ASP A 72 3.46 7.27 3.84
C ASP A 72 4.96 7.44 3.61
N LEU A 73 5.77 6.72 4.39
CA LEU A 73 7.23 6.76 4.30
C LEU A 73 7.74 5.76 3.24
N SER A 74 7.29 5.93 2.00
CA SER A 74 7.69 5.07 0.89
C SER A 74 8.81 5.71 0.06
N PRO A 75 9.86 4.95 -0.31
CA PRO A 75 10.95 5.46 -1.14
C PRO A 75 10.53 5.81 -2.57
N GLU A 76 9.35 5.39 -3.05
CA GLU A 76 8.88 5.69 -4.41
C GLU A 76 8.06 6.98 -4.49
N THR A 77 7.29 7.34 -3.46
CA THR A 77 6.60 8.65 -3.41
C THR A 77 7.62 9.78 -3.48
N ASP A 78 8.70 9.67 -2.70
CA ASP A 78 9.73 10.69 -2.62
C ASP A 78 11.12 10.08 -2.42
N PRO A 79 11.79 9.63 -3.50
CA PRO A 79 13.14 9.05 -3.43
C PRO A 79 14.20 10.06 -2.95
N SER A 80 13.85 11.35 -2.91
CA SER A 80 14.71 12.43 -2.41
C SER A 80 14.45 12.77 -0.94
N GLU A 81 13.36 12.28 -0.35
CA GLU A 81 13.02 12.57 1.04
C GLU A 81 13.73 11.59 1.98
N LYS A 82 14.69 12.12 2.75
CA LYS A 82 15.38 11.35 3.78
C LYS A 82 14.41 11.08 4.93
N VAL A 83 14.22 9.82 5.29
CA VAL A 83 13.48 9.42 6.50
C VAL A 83 14.44 9.33 7.68
N ILE A 84 14.08 9.91 8.83
CA ILE A 84 14.83 9.81 10.09
C ILE A 84 13.98 9.22 11.20
N ILE A 85 14.64 8.69 12.22
CA ILE A 85 14.00 8.13 13.40
C ILE A 85 14.22 9.09 14.56
N LEU A 86 13.14 9.52 15.23
CA LEU A 86 13.25 10.36 16.40
C LEU A 86 13.88 9.57 17.57
N PRO A 87 14.94 10.08 18.22
CA PRO A 87 15.61 9.39 19.32
C PRO A 87 14.72 9.27 20.58
N CYS A 88 13.74 10.15 20.73
CA CYS A 88 12.86 10.22 21.91
C CYS A 88 11.76 9.14 21.96
N CYS A 89 11.25 8.73 20.80
CA CYS A 89 10.08 7.83 20.71
C CYS A 89 10.17 6.81 19.59
N SER A 90 11.31 6.76 18.88
CA SER A 90 11.58 5.85 17.77
C SER A 90 10.51 5.91 16.67
N VAL A 91 9.96 7.10 16.45
CA VAL A 91 8.95 7.35 15.42
C VAL A 91 9.62 7.86 14.16
N TYR A 92 9.07 7.47 13.02
CA TYR A 92 9.64 7.77 11.72
C TYR A 92 9.10 9.08 11.14
N VAL A 93 10.07 9.89 10.75
CA VAL A 93 10.05 11.28 10.32
C VAL A 93 10.41 11.54 8.86
N HIS A 94 9.69 12.30 8.04
CA HIS A 94 10.39 12.98 6.94
C HIS A 94 11.33 14.04 7.50
N THR A 95 12.59 14.07 7.04
CA THR A 95 13.61 14.99 7.57
C THR A 95 13.21 16.45 7.41
N GLU A 96 12.61 16.82 6.28
CA GLU A 96 12.18 18.20 6.03
C GLU A 96 11.09 18.64 7.02
N HIS A 97 10.01 17.86 7.08
CA HIS A 97 8.85 18.17 7.92
C HIS A 97 9.18 18.26 9.42
N ILE A 98 10.06 17.42 9.94
CA ILE A 98 10.48 17.52 11.35
C ILE A 98 11.39 18.71 11.60
N LEU A 99 12.27 19.07 10.65
CA LEU A 99 13.13 20.24 10.80
C LEU A 99 12.29 21.52 10.87
N GLU A 100 11.32 21.68 9.97
CA GLU A 100 10.38 22.82 10.01
C GLU A 100 9.58 22.85 11.31
N TRP A 101 9.09 21.70 11.78
CA TRP A 101 8.36 21.61 13.04
C TRP A 101 9.23 22.06 14.23
N LEU A 102 10.49 21.65 14.27
CA LEU A 102 11.42 22.03 15.33
C LEU A 102 11.79 23.51 15.29
N GLU A 103 11.77 24.18 14.14
CA GLU A 103 11.97 25.64 14.06
C GLU A 103 10.89 26.44 14.78
N ILE A 104 9.67 25.90 14.85
CA ILE A 104 8.52 26.60 15.41
C ILE A 104 8.27 26.21 16.87
N LYS A 105 8.38 24.92 17.18
CA LYS A 105 7.92 24.37 18.47
C LYS A 105 9.04 23.83 19.35
N GLU A 106 10.21 23.48 18.80
CA GLU A 106 11.34 22.85 19.52
C GLU A 106 10.95 21.61 20.37
N LEU A 107 9.89 20.91 19.98
CA LEU A 107 9.30 19.79 20.72
C LEU A 107 8.91 18.66 19.77
N CYS A 108 9.00 17.41 20.23
CA CYS A 108 8.50 16.25 19.50
C CYS A 108 6.98 16.34 19.25
N PRO A 109 6.51 16.16 18.00
CA PRO A 109 5.07 16.16 17.72
C PRO A 109 4.33 14.99 18.39
N ASN A 110 5.03 13.86 18.64
CA ASN A 110 4.46 12.66 19.24
C ASN A 110 4.53 12.69 20.77
N CYS A 111 5.73 12.74 21.35
CA CYS A 111 5.92 12.60 22.80
C CYS A 111 6.10 13.91 23.57
N LYS A 112 6.16 15.06 22.87
CA LYS A 112 6.37 16.41 23.45
C LYS A 112 7.67 16.57 24.24
N GLN A 113 8.66 15.71 24.03
CA GLN A 113 10.01 15.92 24.56
C GLN A 113 10.73 17.01 23.77
N LYS A 114 11.64 17.74 24.42
CA LYS A 114 12.53 18.67 23.73
C LYS A 114 13.55 17.89 22.92
N ILE A 115 13.65 18.22 21.63
CA ILE A 115 14.64 17.65 20.71
C ILE A 115 15.24 18.83 19.96
N THR A 116 16.56 18.89 19.83
CA THR A 116 17.19 19.91 18.96
C THR A 116 17.47 19.31 17.58
N LYS A 117 17.63 20.18 16.59
CA LYS A 117 18.00 19.75 15.23
C LYS A 117 19.37 19.05 15.21
N GLU A 118 20.25 19.40 16.14
CA GLU A 118 21.61 18.84 16.25
C GLU A 118 21.55 17.35 16.65
N ASP A 119 20.61 16.99 17.52
CA ASP A 119 20.36 15.58 17.90
C ASP A 119 19.94 14.72 16.70
N LEU A 120 19.29 15.31 15.70
CA LEU A 120 18.82 14.61 14.50
C LEU A 120 19.88 14.52 13.39
N LEU A 121 20.79 15.49 13.33
CA LEU A 121 21.88 15.54 12.33
C LEU A 121 23.11 14.73 12.74
N SER A 122 23.17 14.25 13.98
CA SER A 122 24.30 13.51 14.55
C SER A 122 24.17 11.98 14.45
N ILE A 123 23.14 11.48 13.74
CA ILE A 123 22.83 10.05 13.53
C ILE A 123 23.19 9.65 12.10
#